data_AF-A0A9X3UI88-F1
#
_entry.id   AF-A0A9X3UI88-F1
#
_cell.length_a   1.000
_cell.length_b   1.000
_cell.length_c   1.000
_cell.angle_alpha   90.00
_cell.angle_beta   90.00
_cell.angle_gamma   90.00
#
_symmetry.space_group_name_H-M   'P 1'
#
loop_
_entity.id
_entity.type
_entity.pdbx_description
1 polymer ?
#
loop_
_entity_poly.entity_id
_entity_poly.type
_entity_poly.pdbx_seq_one_letter_code
_entity_poly.pdbx_strand_id
1 'polypeptide(L)'
;MQLPAPRPKPQRENTIALINIVFLMLIFFLIAGTLAPPMDGDVELIRAADARAVEPPRALFVTEAGVLKYEGNVVTPEGFVERKKAESFQGDQLISESSESGRGLKGPVIKIAADGKLPATKLVEIIDRLKTAGAGKIAVITERKSR
;
A
#
# COMPACT_ATOMS: atom_id res chain seq x y z
N MET A 1 5.65 88.48 23.11
CA MET A 1 6.01 87.26 23.86
C MET A 1 5.80 86.07 22.94
N GLN A 2 6.87 85.37 22.54
CA GLN A 2 6.77 84.21 21.64
C GLN A 2 6.57 82.94 22.48
N LEU A 3 5.59 82.12 22.13
CA LEU A 3 5.32 80.85 22.80
C LEU A 3 6.29 79.76 22.32
N PRO A 4 6.75 78.87 23.21
CA PRO A 4 7.68 77.81 22.83
C PRO A 4 6.97 76.72 22.01
N ALA A 5 7.61 76.28 20.93
CA ALA A 5 7.09 75.26 20.03
C ALA A 5 7.06 73.86 20.69
N PRO A 6 6.06 73.01 20.38
CA PRO A 6 5.91 71.69 20.98
C PRO A 6 7.03 70.74 20.54
N ARG A 7 7.54 69.94 21.48
CA ARG A 7 8.62 68.98 21.23
C ARG A 7 8.11 67.77 20.42
N PRO A 8 8.86 67.28 19.41
CA PRO A 8 8.47 66.12 18.62
C PRO A 8 8.42 64.85 19.48
N LYS A 9 7.41 64.00 19.25
CA LYS A 9 7.26 62.71 19.95
C LYS A 9 8.32 61.71 19.48
N PRO A 10 8.90 60.88 20.37
CA PRO A 10 9.86 59.87 19.98
C PRO A 10 9.21 58.84 19.03
N GLN A 11 9.88 58.59 17.91
CA GLN A 11 9.49 57.57 16.93
C GLN A 11 9.63 56.19 17.59
N ARG A 12 8.54 55.43 17.67
CA ARG A 12 8.58 54.05 18.17
C ARG A 12 9.28 53.19 17.13
N GLU A 13 10.45 52.68 17.47
CA GLU A 13 11.17 51.71 16.65
C GLU A 13 10.26 50.51 16.41
N ASN A 14 10.07 50.14 15.14
CA ASN A 14 9.08 49.14 14.73
C ASN A 14 9.57 47.69 14.94
N THR A 15 10.37 47.49 15.98
CA THR A 15 11.04 46.21 16.31
C THR A 15 10.02 45.14 16.65
N ILE A 16 8.91 45.50 17.30
CA ILE A 16 7.81 44.56 17.60
C ILE A 16 7.19 44.02 16.30
N ALA A 17 6.98 44.87 15.30
CA ALA A 17 6.45 44.42 14.00
C ALA A 17 7.47 43.56 13.25
N LEU A 18 8.76 43.91 13.30
CA LEU A 18 9.84 43.13 12.69
C LEU A 18 9.96 41.73 13.33
N ILE A 19 9.90 41.65 14.68
CA ILE A 19 9.89 40.38 15.41
C ILE A 19 8.72 39.51 14.95
N ASN A 20 7.52 40.08 14.86
CA ASN A 20 6.34 39.32 14.44
C ASN A 20 6.51 38.74 13.03
N ILE A 21 7.05 39.51 12.08
CA ILE A 21 7.28 39.03 10.71
C ILE A 21 8.29 37.88 10.70
N VAL A 22 9.40 38.01 11.43
CA VAL A 22 10.45 36.97 11.50
C VAL A 22 9.94 35.71 12.21
N PHE A 23 9.22 35.86 13.32
CA PHE A 23 8.67 34.74 14.09
C PHE A 23 7.65 33.94 13.27
N LEU A 24 6.77 34.63 12.53
CA LEU A 24 5.81 34.00 11.65
C LEU A 24 6.49 33.26 10.50
N MET A 25 7.56 33.81 9.92
CA MET A 25 8.36 33.12 8.91
C MET A 25 8.98 31.83 9.46
N LEU A 26 9.54 31.86 10.68
CA LEU A 26 10.13 30.68 11.31
C LEU A 26 9.12 29.57 11.62
N ILE A 27 7.94 29.92 12.14
CA ILE A 27 6.86 28.93 12.37
C ILE A 27 6.40 28.31 11.06
N PHE A 28 6.20 29.14 10.02
CA PHE A 28 5.77 28.65 8.72
C PHE A 28 6.80 27.69 8.12
N PHE A 29 8.09 28.02 8.19
CA PHE A 29 9.16 27.13 7.76
C PHE A 29 9.27 25.85 8.60
N LEU A 30 9.04 25.92 9.91
CA LEU A 30 9.03 24.73 10.77
C LEU A 30 7.90 23.77 10.39
N ILE A 31 6.70 24.30 10.13
CA ILE A 31 5.53 23.49 9.71
C ILE A 31 5.74 22.92 8.30
N ALA A 32 6.31 23.71 7.38
CA ALA A 32 6.56 23.26 6.00
C ALA A 32 7.77 22.32 5.87
N GLY A 33 8.75 22.43 6.78
CA GLY A 33 10.02 21.68 6.73
C GLY A 33 9.92 20.21 7.11
N THR A 34 8.77 19.72 7.58
CA THR A 34 8.58 18.31 7.94
C THR A 34 8.11 17.43 6.78
N LEU A 35 8.34 17.83 5.53
CA LEU A 35 7.87 17.11 4.35
C LEU A 35 8.99 16.63 3.43
N ALA A 36 9.66 15.56 3.87
CA ALA A 36 9.91 14.34 3.09
C ALA A 36 10.81 13.42 3.91
N PRO A 37 10.41 12.17 4.20
CA PRO A 37 11.40 11.13 4.49
C PRO A 37 12.41 11.11 3.33
N PRO A 38 13.72 11.01 3.58
CA PRO A 38 14.65 10.72 2.50
C PRO A 38 14.12 9.46 1.80
N MET A 39 13.75 9.59 0.54
CA MET A 39 13.57 8.41 -0.30
C MET A 39 14.95 7.77 -0.30
N ASP A 40 15.09 6.54 0.22
CA ASP A 40 16.33 5.77 0.16
C ASP A 40 16.80 5.75 -1.30
N GLY A 41 17.72 6.66 -1.63
CA GLY A 41 18.18 6.94 -2.99
C GLY A 41 19.19 5.93 -3.50
N ASP A 42 19.57 4.95 -2.66
CA ASP A 42 20.60 3.95 -2.96
C ASP A 42 20.04 2.64 -3.50
N VAL A 43 18.73 2.56 -3.75
CA VAL A 43 18.13 1.35 -4.33
C VAL A 43 17.85 1.57 -5.81
N GLU A 44 18.85 1.27 -6.63
CA GLU A 44 18.62 1.06 -8.06
C GLU A 44 17.86 -0.26 -8.22
N LEU A 45 16.54 -0.18 -8.42
CA LEU A 45 15.73 -1.38 -8.67
C LEU A 45 16.26 -2.11 -9.90
N ILE A 46 16.70 -3.35 -9.70
CA ILE A 46 17.16 -4.24 -10.77
C ILE A 46 16.03 -4.36 -11.80
N ARG A 47 16.27 -3.84 -13.01
CA ARG A 47 15.37 -4.03 -14.16
C ARG A 47 15.58 -5.45 -14.68
N ALA A 48 14.81 -6.38 -14.12
CA ALA A 48 14.88 -7.76 -14.54
C ALA A 48 14.08 -7.97 -15.84
N ALA A 49 14.64 -7.53 -16.97
CA ALA A 49 14.16 -7.93 -18.30
C ALA A 49 14.32 -9.45 -18.52
N ASP A 50 15.25 -10.07 -17.79
CA ASP A 50 15.57 -11.50 -17.82
C ASP A 50 15.30 -12.21 -16.48
N ALA A 51 14.44 -11.65 -15.61
CA ALA A 51 13.93 -12.44 -14.49
C ALA A 51 13.11 -13.59 -15.08
N ARG A 52 13.73 -14.77 -15.13
CA ARG A 52 13.02 -16.05 -15.21
C ARG A 52 11.85 -15.92 -14.23
N ALA A 53 10.62 -16.06 -14.70
CA ALA A 53 9.43 -15.94 -13.87
C ALA A 53 9.62 -16.87 -12.66
N VAL A 54 10.04 -16.31 -11.53
CA VAL A 54 10.08 -17.02 -10.28
C VAL A 54 8.62 -17.21 -9.96
N GLU A 55 8.15 -18.46 -10.02
CA GLU A 55 6.79 -18.79 -9.63
C GLU A 55 6.52 -18.07 -8.29
N PRO A 56 5.53 -17.16 -8.23
CA PRO A 56 5.30 -16.40 -7.02
C PRO A 56 5.12 -17.40 -5.89
N PRO A 57 5.95 -17.35 -4.84
CA PRO A 57 5.89 -18.35 -3.79
C PRO A 57 4.47 -18.33 -3.22
N ARG A 58 3.76 -19.46 -3.36
CA ARG A 58 2.40 -19.70 -2.85
C ARG A 58 1.24 -19.02 -3.61
N ALA A 59 1.38 -18.71 -4.90
CA ALA A 59 0.21 -18.33 -5.73
C ALA A 59 -0.59 -19.55 -6.21
N LEU A 60 -1.91 -19.38 -6.31
CA LEU A 60 -2.82 -20.32 -6.96
C LEU A 60 -2.88 -20.00 -8.45
N PHE A 61 -2.51 -20.95 -9.29
CA PHE A 61 -2.53 -20.80 -10.74
C PHE A 61 -3.85 -21.29 -11.34
N VAL A 62 -4.38 -20.56 -12.30
CA VAL A 62 -5.55 -20.96 -13.09
C VAL A 62 -5.12 -21.11 -14.54
N THR A 63 -5.21 -22.33 -15.08
CA THR A 63 -4.90 -22.59 -16.50
C THR A 63 -6.03 -22.13 -17.42
N GLU A 64 -5.78 -22.03 -18.72
CA GLU A 64 -6.80 -21.74 -19.75
C GLU A 64 -8.03 -22.66 -19.67
N ALA A 65 -7.83 -23.93 -19.30
CA ALA A 65 -8.91 -24.91 -19.13
C ALA A 65 -9.80 -24.64 -17.90
N GLY A 66 -9.39 -23.74 -17.00
CA GLY A 66 -10.04 -23.49 -15.71
C GLY A 66 -9.57 -24.44 -14.60
N VAL A 67 -8.45 -25.13 -14.79
CA VAL A 67 -7.89 -26.05 -13.78
C VAL A 67 -7.03 -25.24 -12.79
N LEU A 68 -7.30 -25.44 -11.51
CA LEU A 68 -6.55 -24.86 -10.42
C LEU A 68 -5.30 -25.68 -10.12
N LYS A 69 -4.14 -25.02 -10.11
CA LYS A 69 -2.86 -25.61 -9.76
C LYS A 69 -2.19 -24.86 -8.62
N TYR A 70 -1.71 -25.58 -7.62
CA TYR A 70 -0.92 -25.04 -6.52
C TYR A 70 0.33 -25.90 -6.34
N GLU A 71 1.51 -25.27 -6.36
CA GLU A 71 2.82 -25.97 -6.25
C GLU A 71 2.93 -27.16 -7.23
N GLY A 72 2.50 -26.96 -8.49
CA GLY A 72 2.53 -27.98 -9.54
C GLY A 72 1.41 -29.03 -9.48
N ASN A 73 0.63 -29.09 -8.39
CA ASN A 73 -0.43 -30.08 -8.21
C ASN A 73 -1.81 -29.52 -8.52
N VAL A 74 -2.69 -30.35 -9.11
CA VAL A 74 -4.10 -29.98 -9.32
C VAL A 74 -4.81 -29.96 -7.97
N VAL A 75 -5.48 -28.85 -7.65
CA VAL A 75 -6.19 -28.66 -6.38
C VAL A 75 -7.64 -28.26 -6.62
N THR A 76 -8.52 -28.59 -5.68
CA THR A 76 -9.90 -28.07 -5.67
C THR A 76 -9.95 -26.70 -4.96
N PRO A 77 -10.91 -25.83 -5.30
CA PRO A 77 -11.08 -24.56 -4.60
C PRO A 77 -11.24 -24.76 -3.09
N GLU A 78 -12.05 -25.73 -2.68
CA GLU A 78 -12.39 -25.99 -1.28
C GLU A 78 -11.17 -26.48 -0.50
N GLY A 79 -10.48 -27.50 -1.04
CA GLY A 79 -9.29 -28.06 -0.40
C GLY A 79 -8.13 -27.06 -0.32
N PHE A 80 -8.04 -26.13 -1.28
CA PHE A 80 -7.06 -25.05 -1.22
C PHE A 80 -7.36 -24.05 -0.10
N VAL A 81 -8.64 -23.64 0.06
CA VAL A 81 -9.02 -22.70 1.13
C VAL A 81 -8.86 -23.34 2.52
N GLU A 82 -9.19 -24.61 2.69
CA GLU A 82 -8.96 -25.34 3.95
C GLU A 82 -7.48 -25.40 4.32
N ARG A 83 -6.61 -25.73 3.35
CA ARG A 83 -5.16 -25.74 3.54
C ARG A 83 -4.65 -24.34 3.94
N LYS A 84 -5.12 -23.29 3.26
CA LYS A 84 -4.74 -21.90 3.59
C LYS A 84 -5.26 -21.45 4.94
N LYS A 85 -6.46 -21.88 5.35
CA LYS A 85 -6.96 -21.64 6.71
C LYS A 85 -6.05 -22.31 7.72
N ALA A 86 -5.72 -23.59 7.55
CA ALA A 86 -4.83 -24.33 8.46
C ALA A 86 -3.43 -23.70 8.55
N GLU A 87 -2.85 -23.25 7.44
CA GLU A 87 -1.58 -22.53 7.40
C GLU A 87 -1.67 -21.15 8.09
N SER A 88 -2.79 -20.44 7.92
CA SER A 88 -3.01 -19.12 8.55
C SER A 88 -3.18 -19.22 10.06
N PHE A 89 -3.74 -20.32 10.58
CA PHE A 89 -3.84 -20.56 12.01
C PHE A 89 -2.49 -20.86 12.68
N GLN A 90 -1.48 -21.32 11.94
CA GLN A 90 -0.13 -21.58 12.48
C GLN A 90 0.85 -20.42 12.28
N GLY A 91 0.58 -19.51 11.34
CA GLY A 91 1.50 -18.40 10.97
C GLY A 91 1.24 -17.05 11.67
N ASP A 92 0.21 -16.93 12.51
CA ASP A 92 -0.29 -15.64 13.00
C ASP A 92 0.46 -15.05 14.21
N GLN A 93 1.71 -15.45 14.47
CA GLN A 93 2.51 -14.84 15.53
C GLN A 93 3.47 -13.73 15.05
N LEU A 94 3.54 -13.42 13.75
CA LEU A 94 4.58 -12.49 13.24
C LEU A 94 4.10 -11.37 12.31
N ILE A 95 2.80 -11.23 12.02
CA ILE A 95 2.30 -10.10 11.21
C ILE A 95 1.00 -9.52 11.79
N SER A 96 0.96 -9.39 13.12
CA SER A 96 0.07 -8.44 13.76
C SER A 96 0.79 -7.11 13.83
N GLU A 97 0.47 -6.18 12.92
CA GLU A 97 0.44 -4.73 13.21
C GLU A 97 0.20 -3.98 11.89
N SER A 98 -1.06 -3.93 11.46
CA SER A 98 -1.69 -2.78 10.78
C SER A 98 -2.93 -3.20 9.99
N SER A 99 -4.03 -3.51 10.67
CA SER A 99 -5.40 -3.18 10.21
C SER A 99 -6.45 -3.65 11.23
N GLU A 100 -6.51 -2.97 12.37
CA GLU A 100 -7.79 -2.83 13.06
C GLU A 100 -8.62 -1.79 12.30
N SER A 101 -9.57 -2.24 11.48
CA SER A 101 -10.85 -1.55 11.22
C SER A 101 -11.64 -2.29 10.14
N GLY A 102 -12.70 -3.00 10.54
CA GLY A 102 -13.73 -3.46 9.62
C GLY A 102 -14.07 -4.94 9.77
N ARG A 103 -15.11 -5.23 10.56
CA ARG A 103 -15.88 -6.47 10.46
C ARG A 103 -16.21 -6.74 9.00
N GLY A 104 -15.70 -7.81 8.39
CA GLY A 104 -16.11 -8.15 7.02
C GLY A 104 -15.65 -9.49 6.46
N LEU A 105 -14.39 -9.88 6.58
CA LEU A 105 -13.87 -11.02 5.81
C LEU A 105 -12.88 -11.86 6.65
N LYS A 106 -13.42 -12.74 7.52
CA LYS A 106 -12.65 -13.73 8.32
C LYS A 106 -12.12 -14.87 7.42
N GLY A 107 -11.20 -14.59 6.51
CA GLY A 107 -10.66 -15.62 5.62
C GLY A 107 -9.24 -15.32 5.15
N PRO A 108 -8.47 -16.34 4.73
CA PRO A 108 -7.11 -16.17 4.27
C PRO A 108 -7.04 -15.28 3.03
N VAL A 109 -5.90 -14.60 2.86
CA VAL A 109 -5.58 -13.86 1.63
C VAL A 109 -5.06 -14.85 0.58
N ILE A 110 -5.73 -14.92 -0.57
CA ILE A 110 -5.40 -15.82 -1.68
C ILE A 110 -4.87 -14.99 -2.86
N LYS A 111 -3.66 -15.30 -3.31
CA LYS A 111 -3.08 -14.73 -4.53
C LYS A 111 -3.37 -15.67 -5.71
N ILE A 112 -3.97 -15.15 -6.77
CA ILE A 112 -4.35 -15.92 -7.97
C ILE A 112 -3.56 -15.39 -9.16
N ALA A 113 -2.85 -16.28 -9.86
CA ALA A 113 -2.26 -16.00 -11.16
C ALA A 113 -3.10 -16.71 -12.24
N ALA A 114 -3.80 -15.95 -13.07
CA ALA A 114 -4.65 -16.49 -14.13
C ALA A 114 -3.96 -16.39 -15.49
N ASP A 115 -4.14 -17.42 -16.33
CA ASP A 115 -3.70 -17.40 -17.72
C ASP A 115 -4.42 -16.28 -18.51
N GLY A 116 -3.69 -15.56 -19.36
CA GLY A 116 -4.25 -14.49 -20.20
C GLY A 116 -5.25 -14.97 -21.26
N LYS A 117 -5.28 -16.26 -21.57
CA LYS A 117 -6.27 -16.87 -22.48
C LYS A 117 -7.53 -17.35 -21.76
N LEU A 118 -7.55 -17.34 -20.43
CA LEU A 118 -8.72 -17.78 -19.67
C LEU A 118 -9.90 -16.82 -19.91
N PRO A 119 -11.09 -17.34 -20.29
CA PRO A 119 -12.29 -16.51 -20.39
C PRO A 119 -12.62 -15.85 -19.05
N ALA A 120 -12.89 -14.53 -19.08
CA ALA A 120 -13.18 -13.76 -17.87
C ALA A 120 -14.35 -14.34 -17.06
N THR A 121 -15.38 -14.88 -17.72
CA THR A 121 -16.52 -15.53 -17.08
C THR A 121 -16.09 -16.71 -16.20
N LYS A 122 -15.15 -17.53 -16.67
CA LYS A 122 -14.62 -18.66 -15.90
C LYS A 122 -13.78 -18.19 -14.71
N LEU A 123 -13.01 -17.13 -14.88
CA LEU A 123 -12.23 -16.55 -13.78
C LEU A 123 -13.15 -16.04 -12.65
N VAL A 124 -14.24 -15.35 -13.00
CA VAL A 124 -15.23 -14.88 -12.04
C VAL A 124 -15.89 -16.04 -11.30
N GLU A 125 -16.28 -17.10 -12.03
CA GLU A 125 -16.84 -18.32 -11.41
C GLU A 125 -15.88 -18.96 -10.39
N ILE A 126 -14.59 -19.00 -10.70
CA ILE A 126 -13.56 -19.52 -9.80
C ILE A 126 -13.38 -18.61 -8.57
N ILE A 127 -13.39 -17.29 -8.76
CA ILE A 127 -13.31 -16.32 -7.66
C ILE A 127 -14.51 -16.46 -6.72
N ASP A 128 -15.71 -16.63 -7.27
CA ASP A 128 -16.93 -16.84 -6.48
C ASP A 128 -16.87 -18.14 -5.68
N ARG A 129 -16.40 -19.24 -6.30
CA ARG A 129 -16.19 -20.51 -5.60
C ARG A 129 -15.20 -20.39 -4.44
N LEU A 130 -14.10 -19.67 -4.64
CA LEU A 130 -13.12 -19.40 -3.58
C LEU A 130 -13.72 -18.54 -2.46
N LYS A 131 -14.55 -17.56 -2.80
CA LYS A 131 -15.27 -16.73 -1.83
C LYS A 131 -16.29 -17.54 -1.02
N THR A 132 -17.06 -18.42 -1.66
CA THR A 132 -17.99 -19.33 -0.97
C THR A 132 -17.27 -20.35 -0.09
N ALA A 133 -16.06 -20.77 -0.47
CA ALA A 133 -15.20 -21.62 0.36
C ALA A 133 -14.60 -20.89 1.58
N GLY A 134 -14.77 -19.56 1.65
CA GLY A 134 -14.36 -18.71 2.77
C GLY A 134 -12.99 -18.06 2.58
N ALA A 135 -12.60 -17.76 1.36
CA ALA A 135 -11.51 -16.83 1.08
C ALA A 135 -11.89 -15.42 1.55
N GLY A 136 -10.99 -14.75 2.27
CA GLY A 136 -11.25 -13.41 2.80
C GLY A 136 -10.94 -12.33 1.76
N LYS A 137 -9.70 -12.34 1.25
CA LYS A 137 -9.24 -11.38 0.25
C LYS A 137 -8.61 -12.13 -0.91
N ILE A 138 -9.02 -11.82 -2.14
CA ILE A 138 -8.47 -12.42 -3.35
C ILE A 138 -7.70 -11.35 -4.11
N ALA A 139 -6.43 -11.59 -4.38
CA ALA A 139 -5.56 -10.70 -5.15
C ALA A 139 -5.20 -11.38 -6.48
N VAL A 140 -5.63 -10.80 -7.60
CA VAL A 140 -5.30 -11.30 -8.93
C VAL A 140 -3.97 -10.69 -9.38
N ILE A 141 -3.01 -11.53 -9.73
CA ILE A 141 -1.71 -11.15 -10.26
C ILE A 141 -1.76 -11.33 -11.77
N THR A 142 -1.50 -10.24 -12.49
CA THR A 142 -1.37 -10.23 -13.94
C THR A 142 0.08 -9.99 -14.32
N GLU A 143 0.60 -10.71 -15.32
CA GLU A 143 1.91 -10.42 -15.88
C GLU A 143 1.87 -9.10 -16.63
N ARG A 144 2.77 -8.17 -16.28
CA ARG A 144 2.96 -6.95 -17.07
C ARG A 144 3.78 -7.35 -18.29
N LYS A 145 3.14 -7.45 -19.46
CA LYS A 145 3.83 -7.64 -20.74
C LYS A 145 4.83 -6.49 -20.91
N SER A 146 6.11 -6.76 -20.64
CA SER A 146 7.18 -5.82 -20.98
C SER A 146 7.23 -5.75 -22.50
N ARG A 147 7.11 -4.53 -23.02
CA ARG A 147 7.27 -4.24 -24.44
C ARG A 147 8.75 -4.10 -24.77
#